data_AF-A0A521SW53-F1
#
_entry.id   AF-A0A521SW53-F1
#
_cell.length_a   1.000
_cell.length_b   1.000
_cell.length_c   1.000
_cell.angle_alpha   90.00
_cell.angle_beta   90.00
_cell.angle_gamma   90.00
#
_symmetry.space_group_name_H-M   'P 1'
#
loop_
_entity.id
_entity.type
_entity.pdbx_description
1 polymer ?
#
loop_
_entity_poly.entity_id
_entity_poly.type
_entity_poly.pdbx_seq_one_letter_code
_entity_poly.pdbx_strand_id
1 'polypeptide(L)'
;MTPSRARFLLIAGLVLMIAGALDPMEGSVVILAGSALAAIAAYFGHLPRARAIELAFVLITVGVAALFGFSAVGGIGGTSKYSMWWVLTMVPYPIGWIVGLAATISALRASRKPVTA
;
A
#
# COMPACT_ATOMS: atom_id res chain seq x y z
N MET A 1 -3.64 -12.74 -16.16
CA MET A 1 -2.84 -13.50 -15.15
C MET A 1 -3.62 -14.73 -14.72
N THR A 2 -2.98 -15.87 -14.40
CA THR A 2 -3.75 -17.04 -13.91
C THR A 2 -4.28 -16.79 -12.50
N PRO A 3 -5.46 -17.34 -12.14
CA PRO A 3 -6.08 -17.10 -10.83
C PRO A 3 -5.18 -17.47 -9.64
N SER A 4 -4.43 -18.57 -9.76
CA SER A 4 -3.50 -19.04 -8.73
C SER A 4 -2.35 -18.06 -8.50
N ARG A 5 -1.77 -17.50 -9.58
CA ARG A 5 -0.68 -16.51 -9.46
C ARG A 5 -1.20 -15.19 -8.88
N ALA A 6 -2.39 -14.74 -9.32
CA ALA A 6 -3.01 -13.52 -8.79
C ALA A 6 -3.28 -13.65 -7.28
N ARG A 7 -3.83 -14.78 -6.85
CA ARG A 7 -4.06 -15.08 -5.44
C ARG A 7 -2.75 -15.14 -4.63
N PHE A 8 -1.71 -15.76 -5.17
CA PHE A 8 -0.40 -15.79 -4.53
C PHE A 8 0.15 -14.38 -4.32
N LEU A 9 0.13 -13.53 -5.35
CA LEU A 9 0.59 -12.13 -5.24
C LEU A 9 -0.25 -11.31 -4.24
N LEU A 10 -1.56 -11.50 -4.19
CA LEU A 10 -2.41 -10.82 -3.20
C LEU A 10 -2.07 -11.24 -1.76
N ILE A 11 -1.80 -12.53 -1.52
CA ILE A 11 -1.42 -13.03 -0.20
C ILE A 11 -0.03 -12.49 0.17
N ALA A 12 0.95 -12.60 -0.73
CA ALA A 12 2.28 -12.06 -0.52
C ALA A 12 2.25 -10.55 -0.24
N GLY A 13 1.50 -9.80 -1.05
CA GLY A 13 1.30 -8.37 -0.87
C GLY A 13 0.67 -8.02 0.47
N LEU A 14 -0.36 -8.76 0.88
CA LEU A 14 -1.02 -8.58 2.18
C LEU A 14 -0.06 -8.84 3.35
N VAL A 15 0.70 -9.93 3.30
CA VAL A 15 1.68 -10.28 4.33
C VAL A 15 2.76 -9.19 4.44
N LEU A 16 3.30 -8.71 3.32
CA LEU A 16 4.29 -7.65 3.31
C LEU A 16 3.72 -6.32 3.86
N MET A 17 2.49 -5.96 3.50
CA MET A 17 1.84 -4.76 4.06
C MET A 17 1.62 -4.84 5.57
N ILE A 18 1.42 -6.05 6.13
CA ILE A 18 1.30 -6.24 7.58
C ILE A 18 2.69 -6.24 8.23
N ALA A 19 3.65 -6.98 7.67
CA ALA A 19 5.00 -7.08 8.21
C ALA A 19 5.73 -5.73 8.23
N GLY A 20 5.55 -4.92 7.18
CA GLY A 20 6.13 -3.58 7.11
C GLY A 20 5.55 -2.58 8.12
N ALA A 21 4.46 -2.91 8.82
CA ALA A 21 3.94 -2.05 9.88
C ALA A 21 4.75 -2.17 11.20
N LEU A 22 5.68 -3.13 11.30
CA LEU A 22 6.50 -3.34 12.49
C LEU A 22 7.57 -2.25 12.69
N ASP A 23 8.05 -1.65 11.59
CA ASP A 23 8.98 -0.53 11.60
C ASP A 23 8.49 0.55 10.62
N PRO A 24 8.12 1.75 11.08
CA PRO A 24 7.62 2.81 10.21
C PRO A 24 8.61 3.26 9.11
N MET A 25 9.92 3.23 9.35
CA MET A 25 10.90 3.73 8.38
C MET A 25 11.22 2.66 7.35
N GLU A 26 11.86 1.58 7.77
CA GLU A 26 12.29 0.49 6.89
C GLU A 26 11.09 -0.29 6.35
N GLY A 27 10.09 -0.50 7.20
CA GLY A 27 8.87 -1.23 6.84
C GLY A 27 7.94 -0.48 5.90
N SER A 28 8.08 0.84 5.74
CA SER A 28 7.33 1.59 4.71
C SER A 28 7.71 1.17 3.28
N VAL A 29 8.98 0.80 3.06
CA VAL A 29 9.45 0.23 1.78
C VAL A 29 8.86 -1.17 1.57
N VAL A 30 8.74 -1.94 2.65
CA VAL A 30 8.10 -3.27 2.63
C VAL A 30 6.60 -3.15 2.32
N ILE A 31 5.90 -2.16 2.90
CA ILE A 31 4.50 -1.84 2.59
C ILE A 31 4.35 -1.38 1.13
N LEU A 32 5.27 -0.57 0.62
CA LEU A 32 5.26 -0.14 -0.78
C LEU A 32 5.41 -1.34 -1.72
N ALA A 33 6.37 -2.23 -1.45
CA ALA A 33 6.53 -3.46 -2.23
C ALA A 33 5.30 -4.36 -2.13
N GLY A 34 4.73 -4.53 -0.94
CA GLY A 34 3.52 -5.34 -0.72
C GLY A 34 2.30 -4.80 -1.48
N SER A 35 2.09 -3.49 -1.44
CA SER A 35 0.99 -2.83 -2.16
C SER A 35 1.20 -2.85 -3.68
N ALA A 36 2.45 -2.76 -4.17
CA ALA A 36 2.78 -2.95 -5.58
C ALA A 36 2.41 -4.36 -6.06
N LEU A 37 2.76 -5.41 -5.30
CA LEU A 37 2.39 -6.79 -5.65
C LEU A 37 0.87 -6.97 -5.69
N ALA A 38 0.15 -6.38 -4.74
CA ALA A 38 -1.31 -6.39 -4.72
C ALA A 38 -1.90 -5.65 -5.94
N ALA A 39 -1.37 -4.48 -6.30
CA ALA A 39 -1.79 -3.70 -7.45
C ALA A 39 -1.54 -4.44 -8.78
N ILE A 40 -0.35 -5.05 -8.94
CA ILE A 40 -0.01 -5.89 -10.11
C ILE A 40 -1.00 -7.06 -10.22
N ALA A 41 -1.27 -7.75 -9.10
CA ALA A 41 -2.22 -8.86 -9.09
C ALA A 41 -3.64 -8.43 -9.48
N ALA A 42 -4.09 -7.28 -8.98
CA ALA A 42 -5.43 -6.77 -9.23
C ALA A 42 -5.60 -6.27 -10.67
N TYR A 43 -4.61 -5.55 -11.19
CA TYR A 43 -4.60 -5.02 -12.55
C TYR A 43 -4.58 -6.14 -13.59
N PHE A 44 -3.61 -7.06 -13.52
CA PHE A 44 -3.49 -8.16 -14.50
C PHE A 44 -4.45 -9.33 -14.25
N GLY A 45 -5.03 -9.41 -13.06
CA GLY A 45 -6.05 -10.39 -12.70
C GLY A 45 -7.48 -9.91 -12.98
N HIS A 46 -7.67 -8.65 -13.41
CA HIS A 46 -8.98 -8.00 -13.56
C HIS A 46 -9.88 -8.20 -12.33
N LEU A 47 -9.31 -8.05 -11.14
CA LEU A 47 -9.97 -8.41 -9.90
C LEU A 47 -10.98 -7.34 -9.45
N PRO A 48 -12.04 -7.73 -8.72
CA PRO A 48 -12.90 -6.79 -8.04
C PRO A 48 -12.07 -5.88 -7.12
N ARG A 49 -12.38 -4.57 -7.11
CA ARG A 49 -11.67 -3.53 -6.34
C ARG A 49 -10.26 -3.18 -6.83
N ALA A 50 -9.87 -3.55 -8.07
CA ALA A 50 -8.58 -3.16 -8.64
C ALA A 50 -8.27 -1.66 -8.50
N ARG A 51 -9.22 -0.78 -8.84
CA ARG A 51 -9.06 0.68 -8.68
C ARG A 51 -8.74 1.12 -7.25
N ALA A 52 -9.32 0.46 -6.24
CA ALA A 52 -9.06 0.81 -4.84
C ALA A 52 -7.66 0.34 -4.41
N ILE A 53 -7.20 -0.80 -4.90
CA ILE A 53 -5.84 -1.32 -4.65
C ILE A 53 -4.79 -0.45 -5.36
N GLU A 54 -5.07 -0.03 -6.61
CA GLU A 54 -4.21 0.90 -7.36
C GLU A 54 -4.13 2.27 -6.68
N LEU A 55 -5.27 2.82 -6.25
CA LEU A 55 -5.29 4.08 -5.50
C LEU A 55 -4.51 3.98 -4.19
N ALA A 56 -4.67 2.87 -3.46
CA ALA A 56 -3.89 2.61 -2.26
C ALA A 56 -2.39 2.60 -2.54
N PHE A 57 -1.95 1.93 -3.60
CA PHE A 57 -0.54 1.92 -4.02
C PHE A 57 -0.03 3.32 -4.34
N VAL A 58 -0.80 4.14 -5.06
CA VAL A 58 -0.42 5.53 -5.37
C VAL A 58 -0.31 6.37 -4.09
N LEU A 59 -1.29 6.28 -3.19
CA LEU A 59 -1.28 7.00 -1.91
C LEU A 59 -0.09 6.61 -1.03
N ILE A 60 0.22 5.31 -0.94
CA ILE A 60 1.41 4.80 -0.25
C ILE A 60 2.66 5.35 -0.91
N THR A 61 2.79 5.28 -2.24
CA THR A 61 3.96 5.78 -2.98
C THR A 61 4.22 7.25 -2.70
N VAL A 62 3.17 8.09 -2.75
CA VAL A 62 3.28 9.52 -2.47
C VAL A 62 3.70 9.77 -1.02
N GLY A 63 3.07 9.10 -0.06
CA GLY A 63 3.39 9.28 1.34
C GLY A 63 4.79 8.76 1.72
N VAL A 64 5.24 7.65 1.14
CA VAL A 64 6.60 7.12 1.31
C VAL A 64 7.63 8.05 0.65
N ALA A 65 7.36 8.55 -0.55
CA ALA A 65 8.23 9.53 -1.20
C ALA A 65 8.38 10.82 -0.36
N ALA A 66 7.29 11.32 0.23
CA ALA A 66 7.34 12.43 1.16
C ALA A 66 8.15 12.09 2.41
N LEU A 67 7.91 10.91 3.01
CA LEU A 67 8.62 10.43 4.21
C LEU A 67 10.14 10.41 4.02
N PHE A 68 10.62 9.81 2.94
CA PHE A 68 12.04 9.75 2.61
C PHE A 68 12.59 11.10 2.14
N GLY A 69 11.83 11.85 1.33
CA GLY A 69 12.23 13.15 0.84
C GLY A 69 12.51 14.14 1.96
N PHE A 70 11.60 14.23 2.95
CA PHE A 70 11.80 15.07 4.12
C PHE A 70 12.94 14.58 5.01
N SER A 71 13.09 13.26 5.19
CA SER A 71 14.21 12.69 5.95
C SER A 71 15.57 13.07 5.32
N ALA A 72 15.67 13.05 3.98
CA ALA A 72 16.89 13.39 3.25
C ALA A 72 17.28 14.89 3.34
N VAL A 73 16.31 15.79 3.51
CA VAL A 73 16.55 17.25 3.59
C VAL A 73 16.69 17.77 5.03
N GLY A 74 16.82 16.87 6.01
CA GLY A 74 17.04 17.21 7.43
C GLY A 74 15.79 17.14 8.32
N GLY A 75 14.73 16.46 7.86
CA GLY A 75 13.50 16.22 8.63
C GLY A 75 12.52 17.38 8.63
N ILE A 76 11.45 17.25 9.44
CA ILE A 76 10.40 18.27 9.64
C ILE A 76 10.31 18.60 11.12
N GLY A 77 10.10 19.87 11.45
CA GLY A 77 9.89 20.34 12.82
C GLY A 77 11.19 20.45 13.64
N GLY A 78 11.05 20.90 14.89
CA GLY A 78 12.19 21.13 15.79
C GLY A 78 13.16 22.19 15.24
N THR A 79 14.42 21.78 15.01
CA THR A 79 15.49 22.62 14.44
C THR A 79 15.51 22.61 12.90
N SER A 80 14.63 21.84 12.25
CA SER A 80 14.53 21.82 10.79
C SER A 80 13.98 23.13 10.23
N LYS A 81 14.42 23.48 9.02
CA LYS A 81 13.89 24.62 8.24
C LYS A 81 12.45 24.42 7.74
N TYR A 82 11.90 23.21 7.84
CA TYR A 82 10.56 22.86 7.36
C TYR A 82 9.52 22.82 8.50
N SER A 83 8.40 23.51 8.27
CA SER A 83 7.26 23.58 9.21
C SER A 83 6.58 22.24 9.46
N MET A 84 6.06 22.03 10.68
CA MET A 84 5.28 20.84 11.07
C MET A 84 4.06 20.55 10.15
N TRP A 85 3.53 21.55 9.46
CA TRP A 85 2.44 21.37 8.48
C TRP A 85 2.80 20.41 7.34
N TRP A 86 4.09 20.26 7.02
CA TRP A 86 4.54 19.33 6.00
C TRP A 86 4.27 17.86 6.36
N VAL A 87 4.04 17.52 7.64
CA VAL A 87 3.59 16.18 8.05
C VAL A 87 2.27 15.78 7.36
N LEU A 88 1.42 16.74 6.98
CA LEU A 88 0.20 16.44 6.22
C LEU A 88 0.47 15.76 4.88
N THR A 89 1.63 16.01 4.26
CA THR A 89 2.02 15.33 3.01
C THR A 89 2.33 13.85 3.21
N MET A 90 2.53 13.39 4.45
CA MET A 90 2.71 11.99 4.80
C MET A 90 1.38 11.28 5.08
N VAL A 91 0.27 12.00 5.32
CA VAL A 91 -1.07 11.43 5.57
C VAL A 91 -1.58 10.47 4.47
N PRO A 92 -1.26 10.65 3.18
CA PRO A 92 -1.56 9.66 2.16
C PRO A 92 -1.05 8.25 2.47
N TYR A 93 0.09 8.11 3.16
CA TYR A 93 0.66 6.80 3.50
C TYR A 93 -0.26 5.94 4.39
N PRO A 94 -0.66 6.37 5.61
CA PRO A 94 -1.54 5.57 6.46
C PRO A 94 -2.93 5.37 5.83
N ILE A 95 -3.46 6.36 5.10
CA ILE A 95 -4.74 6.21 4.38
C ILE A 95 -4.61 5.12 3.31
N GLY A 96 -3.58 5.22 2.48
CA GLY A 96 -3.30 4.25 1.42
C GLY A 96 -3.10 2.85 1.97
N TRP A 97 -2.41 2.72 3.11
CA TRP A 97 -2.22 1.43 3.78
C TRP A 97 -3.54 0.80 4.24
N ILE A 98 -4.41 1.55 4.94
CA ILE A 98 -5.71 1.05 5.39
C ILE A 98 -6.59 0.63 4.21
N VAL A 99 -6.66 1.48 3.17
CA VAL A 99 -7.42 1.17 1.93
C VAL A 99 -6.83 -0.07 1.25
N GLY A 100 -5.51 -0.17 1.17
CA GLY A 100 -4.78 -1.28 0.55
C GLY A 100 -5.07 -2.61 1.25
N LEU A 101 -5.02 -2.64 2.59
CA LEU A 101 -5.39 -3.82 3.38
C LEU A 101 -6.85 -4.22 3.12
N ALA A 102 -7.78 -3.28 3.28
CA ALA A 102 -9.21 -3.55 3.16
C ALA A 102 -9.60 -4.03 1.74
N ALA A 103 -9.06 -3.38 0.70
CA ALA A 103 -9.33 -3.71 -0.68
C ALA A 103 -8.72 -5.06 -1.07
N THR A 104 -7.47 -5.33 -0.65
CA THR A 104 -6.78 -6.61 -0.90
C THR A 104 -7.49 -7.79 -0.23
N ILE A 105 -7.88 -7.65 1.04
CA ILE A 105 -8.67 -8.66 1.76
C ILE A 105 -10.00 -8.91 1.05
N SER A 106 -10.66 -7.84 0.61
CA SER A 106 -11.95 -7.95 -0.06
C SER A 106 -11.84 -8.59 -1.45
N ALA A 107 -10.76 -8.33 -2.20
CA ALA A 107 -10.45 -8.99 -3.46
C ALA A 107 -10.21 -10.49 -3.25
N LEU A 108 -9.40 -10.87 -2.24
CA LEU A 108 -9.16 -12.27 -1.87
C LEU A 108 -10.44 -13.02 -1.51
N ARG A 109 -11.36 -12.37 -0.78
CA ARG A 109 -12.66 -12.96 -0.42
C ARG A 109 -13.55 -13.15 -1.65
N ALA A 110 -13.58 -12.18 -2.56
CA ALA A 110 -14.35 -12.27 -3.79
C ALA A 110 -13.85 -13.41 -4.69
N SER A 111 -12.53 -13.62 -4.76
CA SER A 111 -11.92 -14.73 -5.51
C SER A 111 -12.21 -16.14 -4.93
N ARG A 112 -12.80 -16.25 -3.73
CA ARG A 112 -13.17 -17.54 -3.10
C ARG A 112 -14.62 -17.94 -3.30
N LYS A 113 -15.53 -17.00 -3.59
CA LYS A 113 -16.96 -17.33 -3.70
C LYS A 113 -17.21 -18.03 -5.05
N PRO A 114 -17.77 -19.26 -5.07
CA PRO A 114 -18.32 -19.80 -6.31
C PRO A 114 -19.45 -18.88 -6.75
N VAL A 115 -19.53 -18.63 -8.06
CA VAL A 115 -20.70 -17.97 -8.67
C VAL A 115 -21.87 -18.93 -8.48
N THR A 116 -22.66 -18.75 -7.43
CA THR A 116 -23.96 -19.38 -7.32
C THR A 116 -24.84 -18.71 -8.36
N ALA A 117 -25.02 -19.41 -9.48
CA ALA A 117 -26.05 -19.14 -10.48
C ALA A 117 -27.43 -19.49 -9.95
#